data_AF-A0A3M1PUG9-F1
#
_entry.id   AF-A0A3M1PUG9-F1
#
_cell.length_a   1.000
_cell.length_b   1.000
_cell.length_c   1.000
_cell.angle_alpha   90.00
_cell.angle_beta   90.00
_cell.angle_gamma   90.00
#
_symmetry.space_group_name_H-M   'P 1'
#
loop_
_entity.id
_entity.type
_entity.pdbx_description
1 polymer ?
#
loop_
_entity_poly.entity_id
_entity_poly.type
_entity_poly.pdbx_seq_one_letter_code
_entity_poly.pdbx_strand_id
1 'polypeptide(L)' 'GFTDQHLVANGASNLLKDVFGEAGKHARAAVGVAELPLNSTVEIDVTFQVRS' A
#
# COMPACT_ATOMS: atom_id res chain seq x y z
N GLY A 1 -20.49 0.29 -4.50
CA GLY A 1 -19.20 0.38 -3.78
C GLY A 1 -18.18 1.04 -4.68
N PHE A 2 -17.12 1.59 -4.10
CA PHE A 2 -15.96 2.09 -4.85
C PHE A 2 -15.12 0.91 -5.38
N THR A 3 -14.51 1.04 -6.56
CA THR A 3 -13.77 -0.06 -7.22
C THR A 3 -12.34 0.34 -7.63
N ASP A 4 -11.94 1.59 -7.37
CA ASP A 4 -10.63 2.10 -7.74
C ASP A 4 -9.63 2.09 -6.59
N GLN A 5 -9.73 1.09 -5.69
CA GLN A 5 -8.79 0.93 -4.57
C GLN A 5 -7.35 0.82 -5.05
N HIS A 6 -7.13 0.22 -6.22
CA HIS A 6 -5.82 0.12 -6.85
C HIS A 6 -5.20 1.49 -7.16
N LEU A 7 -6.01 2.53 -7.43
CA LEU A 7 -5.53 3.91 -7.60
C LEU A 7 -5.16 4.55 -6.26
N VAL A 8 -5.95 4.33 -5.21
CA VAL A 8 -5.63 4.82 -3.85
C VAL A 8 -4.31 4.21 -3.36
N ALA A 9 -4.13 2.90 -3.52
CA ALA A 9 -2.91 2.20 -3.14
C ALA A 9 -1.66 2.63 -3.95
N ASN A 10 -1.83 3.26 -5.13
CA ASN A 10 -0.68 3.81 -5.86
C ASN A 10 0.06 4.90 -5.07
N GLY A 11 -0.60 5.60 -4.14
CA GLY A 11 0.07 6.57 -3.27
C GLY A 11 1.21 5.92 -2.47
N ALA A 12 0.92 4.80 -1.81
CA ALA A 12 1.93 4.03 -1.08
C ALA A 12 2.96 3.41 -2.03
N SER A 13 2.52 2.84 -3.16
CA SER A 13 3.44 2.19 -4.10
C SER A 13 4.44 3.17 -4.74
N ASN A 14 3.97 4.36 -5.11
CA ASN A 14 4.84 5.41 -5.66
C ASN A 14 5.81 5.90 -4.60
N LEU A 15 5.36 6.15 -3.37
CA LEU A 15 6.25 6.55 -2.27
C LEU A 15 7.37 5.52 -2.03
N LEU A 16 7.03 4.23 -1.96
CA LEU A 16 8.03 3.17 -1.77
C LEU A 16 9.05 3.14 -2.91
N LYS A 17 8.60 3.31 -4.16
CA LYS A 17 9.49 3.40 -5.32
C LYS A 17 10.35 4.66 -5.29
N ASP A 18 9.80 5.81 -4.93
CA ASP A 18 10.51 7.09 -4.91
C ASP A 18 11.62 7.10 -3.84
N VAL A 19 11.36 6.47 -2.68
CA VAL A 19 12.32 6.38 -1.56
C VAL A 19 13.36 5.28 -1.78
N PHE A 20 12.95 4.08 -2.22
CA PHE A 20 13.82 2.91 -2.28
C PHE A 20 14.31 2.55 -3.70
N GLY A 21 13.88 3.29 -4.71
CA GLY A 21 14.22 3.02 -6.12
C GLY A 21 13.74 1.64 -6.56
N GLU A 22 14.63 0.88 -7.20
CA GLU A 22 14.33 -0.48 -7.67
C GLU A 22 13.98 -1.45 -6.52
N ALA A 23 14.58 -1.27 -5.35
CA ALA A 23 14.25 -2.07 -4.17
C ALA A 23 12.84 -1.76 -3.62
N GLY A 24 12.24 -0.65 -4.05
CA GLY A 24 10.87 -0.26 -3.72
C GLY A 24 9.80 -0.96 -4.55
N LYS A 25 10.16 -1.77 -5.56
CA LYS A 25 9.19 -2.60 -6.30
C LYS A 25 8.71 -3.76 -5.43
N HIS A 26 7.40 -3.93 -5.34
CA HIS A 26 6.77 -4.90 -4.43
C HIS A 26 5.52 -5.53 -5.06
N ALA A 27 5.16 -6.72 -4.57
CA ALA A 27 3.82 -7.26 -4.74
C ALA A 27 2.85 -6.55 -3.79
N ARG A 28 1.55 -6.51 -4.13
CA ARG A 28 0.53 -5.88 -3.29
C ARG A 28 -0.86 -6.50 -3.48
N ALA A 29 -1.72 -6.25 -2.50
CA ALA A 29 -3.17 -6.38 -2.61
C ALA A 29 -3.82 -5.02 -2.29
N ALA A 30 -4.84 -4.64 -3.06
CA ALA A 30 -5.62 -3.43 -2.82
C ALA A 30 -7.10 -3.83 -2.78
N VAL A 31 -7.68 -3.86 -1.58
CA VAL A 31 -9.02 -4.41 -1.35
C VAL A 31 -9.91 -3.36 -0.68
N GLY A 32 -11.19 -3.36 -1.02
CA GLY A 32 -12.19 -2.57 -0.32
C GLY A 32 -12.61 -3.29 0.96
N VAL A 33 -12.74 -2.55 2.07
CA VAL A 33 -13.22 -3.04 3.36
C VAL A 33 -14.43 -2.24 3.81
N ALA A 34 -15.25 -2.81 4.70
CA ALA A 34 -16.43 -2.12 5.24
C ALA A 34 -16.06 -0.96 6.16
N GLU A 35 -15.04 -1.16 7.00
CA GLU A 35 -14.52 -0.17 7.95
C GLU A 35 -13.06 -0.49 8.33
N LEU A 36 -12.38 0.49 8.92
CA LEU A 36 -11.05 0.37 9.51
C LEU A 36 -11.07 0.95 10.93
N PRO A 37 -10.14 0.53 11.82
CA PRO A 37 -9.98 1.15 13.13
C PRO A 37 -9.82 2.66 13.04
N LEU A 38 -10.33 3.36 14.07
CA LEU A 38 -10.28 4.83 14.20
C LEU A 38 -10.95 5.59 13.03
N ASN A 39 -11.80 4.92 12.26
CA ASN A 39 -12.41 5.50 11.05
C ASN A 39 -11.35 5.99 10.03
N SER A 40 -10.21 5.30 9.95
CA SER A 40 -9.18 5.61 8.96
C SER A 40 -9.68 5.34 7.55
N THR A 41 -9.22 6.15 6.58
CA THR A 41 -9.57 5.96 5.17
C THR A 41 -8.76 4.84 4.50
N VAL A 42 -7.54 4.59 4.97
CA VAL A 42 -6.60 3.61 4.41
C VAL A 42 -5.75 3.02 5.53
N GLU A 43 -5.49 1.71 5.45
CA GLU A 43 -4.47 1.02 6.25
C GLU A 43 -3.51 0.32 5.28
N ILE A 44 -2.21 0.38 5.55
CA ILE A 44 -1.16 -0.24 4.73
C ILE A 44 -0.28 -1.08 5.66
N ASP A 45 -0.17 -2.38 5.38
CA ASP A 45 0.79 -3.29 5.99
C ASP A 45 1.84 -3.70 4.95
N VAL A 46 3.10 -3.82 5.37
CA VAL A 46 4.23 -4.13 4.49
C VAL A 46 5.23 -5.04 5.19
N THR A 47 5.59 -6.13 4.52
CA THR A 47 6.72 -6.99 4.90
C THR A 47 7.95 -6.64 4.08
N PHE A 48 9.06 -6.36 4.76
CA PHE A 48 10.34 -6.02 4.12
C PHE A 48 11.38 -7.12 4.32
N GLN A 49 12.18 -7.38 3.30
CA GLN A 49 13.46 -8.08 3.46
C GLN A 49 14.50 -7.09 4.00
N VAL A 50 15.16 -7.46 5.09
CA VAL A 50 16.29 -6.71 5.67
C VAL A 50 17.60 -7.45 5.42
N ARG A 51 18.73 -6.75 5.60
CA ARG A 51 20.06 -7.38 5.50
C ARG A 51 20.21 -8.43 6.59
N SER A 52 20.77 -9.58 6.22
CA SER A 52 21.24 -10.64 7.12
C SER A 52 22.62 -10.32 7.68
#